data_AF-A0A1H0PKK8-F1
#
_entry.id   AF-A0A1H0PKK8-F1
#
_cell.length_a   1.000
_cell.length_b   1.000
_cell.length_c   1.000
_cell.angle_alpha   90.00
_cell.angle_beta   90.00
_cell.angle_gamma   90.00
#
_symmetry.space_group_name_H-M   'P 1'
#
loop_
_entity.id
_entity.type
_entity.pdbx_description
1 polymer ?
#
loop_
_entity_poly.entity_id
_entity_poly.type
_entity_poly.pdbx_seq_one_letter_code
_entity_poly.pdbx_strand_id
1 'polypeptide(L)' 'MTLDEMNTRFRVIEDEWKIGSPSEQAEYLAELTAMRTELDGVTGAQASGALWLKRTIDRVIRNITAEQARV' A
#
# COMPACT_ATOMS: atom_id res chain seq x y z
N MET A 1 12.41 1.42 5.12
CA MET A 1 11.49 1.46 6.29
C MET A 1 11.45 0.06 6.93
N THR A 2 11.17 -0.07 8.22
CA THR A 2 10.92 -1.38 8.86
C THR A 2 9.52 -1.91 8.50
N LEU A 3 9.28 -3.22 8.66
CA LEU A 3 7.97 -3.81 8.37
C LEU A 3 6.84 -3.19 9.23
N ASP A 4 7.13 -2.81 10.48
CA ASP A 4 6.16 -2.20 11.39
C ASP A 4 5.79 -0.77 10.97
N GLU A 5 6.79 0.02 10.58
CA GLU A 5 6.57 1.36 10.01
C GLU A 5 5.79 1.28 8.68
N MET A 6 6.12 0.32 7.80
CA MET A 6 5.36 0.07 6.56
C MET A 6 3.90 -0.28 6.85
N ASN A 7 3.66 -1.17 7.82
CA ASN A 7 2.32 -1.56 8.21
C ASN A 7 1.54 -0.38 8.79
N THR A 8 2.18 0.43 9.65
CA THR A 8 1.58 1.64 10.23
C THR A 8 1.19 2.63 9.13
N ARG A 9 2.09 2.90 8.18
CA ARG A 9 1.79 3.81 7.07
C ARG A 9 0.73 3.24 6.12
N PHE A 10 0.79 1.95 5.81
CA PHE A 10 -0.25 1.27 5.04
C PHE A 10 -1.64 1.44 5.67
N ARG A 11 -1.76 1.34 7.00
CA ARG A 11 -3.04 1.54 7.70
C ARG A 11 -3.61 2.93 7.52
N VAL A 12 -2.77 3.96 7.63
CA VAL A 12 -3.18 5.35 7.37
C VAL A 12 -3.72 5.48 5.95
N ILE A 13 -3.00 4.96 4.96
CA ILE A 13 -3.44 5.01 3.56
C ILE A 13 -4.73 4.22 3.36
N GLU A 14 -4.86 3.01 3.94
CA GLU A 14 -6.05 2.13 3.83
C GLU A 14 -7.33 2.86 4.30
N ASP A 15 -7.22 3.72 5.31
CA ASP A 15 -8.33 4.51 5.85
C ASP A 15 -8.60 5.80 5.05
N GLU A 16 -7.56 6.49 4.58
CA GLU A 16 -7.68 7.81 3.97
C GLU A 16 -8.04 7.79 2.48
N TRP A 17 -7.58 6.78 1.71
CA TRP A 17 -7.66 6.85 0.24
C TRP A 17 -9.08 6.99 -0.32
N LYS A 18 -10.10 6.51 0.41
CA LYS A 18 -11.51 6.53 -0.02
C LYS A 18 -12.13 7.93 0.03
N ILE A 19 -11.62 8.80 0.88
CA ILE A 19 -12.10 10.18 1.05
C ILE A 19 -11.15 11.21 0.45
N GLY A 20 -9.95 10.78 0.07
CA GLY A 20 -8.97 11.62 -0.64
C GLY A 20 -9.42 11.99 -2.05
N SER A 21 -8.98 13.16 -2.49
CA SER A 21 -9.13 13.65 -3.86
C SER A 21 -8.37 12.76 -4.87
N PRO A 22 -8.67 12.87 -6.18
CA PRO A 22 -7.95 12.10 -7.21
C PRO A 22 -6.42 12.29 -7.19
N SER A 23 -5.94 13.48 -6.86
CA SER A 23 -4.51 13.78 -6.72
C SER A 23 -3.90 13.04 -5.52
N GLU A 24 -4.55 13.08 -4.35
CA GLU A 24 -4.12 12.34 -3.17
C GLU A 24 -4.15 10.83 -3.42
N GLN A 25 -5.19 10.33 -4.10
CA GLN A 25 -5.26 8.92 -4.53
C GLN A 25 -4.07 8.52 -5.41
N ALA A 26 -3.60 9.40 -6.31
CA ALA A 26 -2.42 9.14 -7.12
C ALA A 26 -1.13 9.12 -6.30
N GLU A 27 -1.00 10.02 -5.31
CA GLU A 27 0.12 10.02 -4.35
C GLU A 27 0.15 8.74 -3.51
N TYR A 28 -1.00 8.32 -2.96
CA TYR A 28 -1.15 7.06 -2.24
C TYR A 28 -0.81 5.85 -3.12
N LEU A 29 -1.21 5.85 -4.39
CA LEU A 29 -0.89 4.78 -5.33
C LEU A 29 0.62 4.66 -5.56
N ALA A 30 1.32 5.78 -5.72
CA ALA A 30 2.77 5.81 -5.86
C ALA A 30 3.47 5.28 -4.60
N GLU A 31 3.02 5.72 -3.42
CA GLU A 31 3.57 5.30 -2.14
C GLU A 31 3.35 3.79 -1.88
N LEU A 32 2.13 3.28 -2.14
CA LEU A 32 1.82 1.86 -2.04
C LEU A 32 2.68 1.01 -2.99
N THR A 33 2.95 1.52 -4.20
CA THR A 33 3.82 0.83 -5.16
C THR A 33 5.28 0.79 -4.69
N ALA A 34 5.77 1.86 -4.07
CA ALA A 34 7.10 1.89 -3.45
C ALA A 34 7.19 0.91 -2.28
N MET A 35 6.23 0.93 -1.34
CA MET A 35 6.18 -0.01 -0.22
C MET A 35 6.12 -1.47 -0.69
N ARG A 36 5.30 -1.77 -1.71
CA ARG A 36 5.22 -3.10 -2.31
C ARG A 36 6.59 -3.57 -2.82
N THR A 37 7.34 -2.67 -3.44
CA THR A 37 8.68 -2.96 -3.99
C THR A 37 9.70 -3.19 -2.88
N GLU A 38 9.67 -2.40 -1.81
CA GLU A 38 10.53 -2.61 -0.65
C GLU A 38 10.25 -3.96 0.05
N LEU A 39 8.99 -4.38 0.11
CA LEU A 39 8.59 -5.67 0.70
C LEU A 39 9.15 -6.89 -0.04
N ASP A 40 9.51 -6.76 -1.31
CA ASP A 40 10.17 -7.84 -2.07
C ASP A 40 11.59 -8.14 -1.57
N GLY A 41 12.22 -7.18 -0.87
CA GLY A 41 13.54 -7.38 -0.25
C GLY A 41 13.48 -7.98 1.15
N VAL A 42 12.30 -8.12 1.77
CA VAL A 42 12.19 -8.60 3.15
C VAL A 42 12.26 -10.12 3.21
N THR A 43 13.27 -10.62 3.93
CA THR A 43 13.54 -12.06 4.07
C THR A 43 13.69 -12.47 5.55
N GLY A 44 13.89 -13.77 5.82
CA GLY A 44 14.09 -14.28 7.17
C GLY A 44 12.82 -14.26 8.03
N ALA A 45 12.97 -13.96 9.33
CA ALA A 45 11.87 -14.04 10.31
C ALA A 45 10.66 -13.16 9.98
N GLN A 46 10.84 -12.11 9.18
CA GLN A 46 9.77 -11.17 8.80
C GLN A 46 9.11 -11.49 7.44
N ALA A 47 9.59 -12.50 6.70
CA ALA A 47 9.14 -12.80 5.34
C ALA A 47 7.63 -13.07 5.25
N SER A 48 7.06 -13.81 6.19
CA SER A 48 5.62 -14.10 6.22
C SER A 48 4.77 -12.84 6.44
N GLY A 49 5.22 -11.94 7.33
CA GLY A 49 4.56 -10.66 7.57
C GLY A 49 4.64 -9.74 6.36
N ALA A 50 5.81 -9.69 5.71
CA ALA A 50 5.99 -8.93 4.48
C ALA A 50 5.11 -9.44 3.33
N LEU A 51 4.99 -10.77 3.17
CA LEU A 51 4.11 -11.37 2.16
C LEU A 51 2.64 -11.03 2.41
N TRP A 52 2.19 -11.07 3.67
CA TRP A 52 0.83 -10.68 4.03
C TRP A 52 0.57 -9.20 3.72
N LEU A 53 1.49 -8.31 4.11
CA LEU A 53 1.35 -6.88 3.87
C LEU A 53 1.35 -6.58 2.37
N LYS A 54 2.24 -7.21 1.60
CA LYS A 54 2.32 -7.07 0.13
C LYS A 54 0.98 -7.42 -0.54
N ARG A 55 0.36 -8.54 -0.16
CA ARG A 55 -0.95 -8.94 -0.71
C ARG A 55 -2.05 -7.94 -0.37
N THR A 56 -1.99 -7.35 0.82
CA THR A 56 -2.97 -6.37 1.28
C THR A 56 -2.79 -5.04 0.55
N ILE A 57 -1.56 -4.60 0.36
CA ILE A 57 -1.19 -3.45 -0.48
C ILE A 57 -1.68 -3.67 -1.93
N ASP A 58 -1.40 -4.82 -2.53
CA ASP A 58 -1.86 -5.15 -3.89
C ASP A 58 -3.39 -5.05 -4.04
N ARG A 59 -4.14 -5.37 -2.99
CA ARG A 59 -5.60 -5.21 -2.96
C ARG A 59 -6.01 -3.73 -2.94
N VAL A 60 -5.36 -2.91 -2.12
CA VAL A 60 -5.67 -1.47 -2.04
C VAL A 60 -5.29 -0.74 -3.32
N ILE A 61 -4.12 -1.05 -3.91
CA ILE A 61 -3.70 -0.56 -5.23
C ILE A 61 -4.79 -0.80 -6.27
N ARG A 62 -5.28 -2.05 -6.39
CA ARG A 62 -6.36 -2.38 -7.35
C ARG A 62 -7.64 -1.58 -7.09
N ASN A 63 -8.00 -1.34 -5.83
CA ASN A 63 -9.19 -0.57 -5.48
C ASN A 63 -9.05 0.90 -5.87
N ILE A 64 -7.91 1.53 -5.56
CA ILE A 64 -7.62 2.92 -5.95
C ILE A 64 -7.65 3.06 -7.47
N THR A 65 -6.95 2.18 -8.20
CA THR A 65 -6.93 2.21 -9.67
C THR A 65 -8.33 2.04 -10.27
N ALA A 66 -9.15 1.14 -9.71
CA ALA A 66 -10.52 0.94 -10.16
C ALA A 66 -11.41 2.16 -9.87
N GLU A 67 -11.17 2.86 -8.76
CA GLU A 67 -11.90 4.08 -8.42
C GLU A 67 -11.51 5.24 -9.34
N GLN A 68 -10.21 5.45 -9.58
CA GLN A 68 -9.73 6.46 -10.52
C GLN A 68 -10.24 6.27 -11.95
N ALA A 69 -10.52 5.03 -12.36
CA ALA A 69 -11.10 4.74 -13.67
C ALA A 69 -12.60 5.07 -13.79
N ARG A 70 -13.30 5.36 -12.68
CA ARG A 70 -14.72 5.73 -12.66
C ARG A 70 -14.98 7.24 -12.72
N VAL A 71 -13.96 8.04 -12.42
CA VAL A 71 -14.00 9.52 -12.40
C VAL A 71 -13.67 10.05 -13.78
#